data_AF-A0A0J7N217-F1
#
_entry.id   AF-A0A0J7N217-F1
#
_cell.length_a   1.000
_cell.length_b   1.000
_cell.length_c   1.000
_cell.angle_alpha   90.00
_cell.angle_beta   90.00
_cell.angle_gamma   90.00
#
_symmetry.space_group_name_H-M   'P 1'
#
loop_
_entity.id
_entity.type
_entity.pdbx_description
1 polymer ?
#
loop_
_entity_poly.entity_id
_entity_poly.type
_entity_poly.pdbx_seq_one_letter_code
_entity_poly.pdbx_strand_id
1 'polypeptide(L)'
;MKEELNSAVRETDVRVPRLDRRKPWISDATWEVIKKRKYIKTQDLTRDNSEAYNEYGKLIKKECRRDKESYLNNICRDRKTFQQK
;
A
#
# COMPACT_ATOMS: atom_id res chain seq x y z
N MET A 1 32.41 -3.65 -21.99
CA MET A 1 31.34 -2.66 -22.19
C MET A 1 29.97 -3.25 -21.86
N LYS A 2 29.71 -3.60 -20.58
CA LYS A 2 28.38 -3.99 -20.09
C LYS A 2 27.77 -2.95 -19.13
N GLU A 3 28.49 -1.86 -18.88
CA GLU A 3 28.10 -0.81 -17.93
C GLU A 3 27.17 0.23 -18.55
N GLU A 4 27.24 0.45 -19.86
CA GLU A 4 26.44 1.49 -20.52
C GLU A 4 24.95 1.14 -20.62
N LEU A 5 24.60 -0.15 -20.60
CA LEU A 5 23.20 -0.58 -20.66
C LEU A 5 22.43 -0.29 -19.35
N ASN A 6 23.12 -0.18 -18.20
CA ASN A 6 22.48 0.11 -16.92
C ASN A 6 22.19 1.60 -16.71
N SER A 7 22.79 2.49 -17.51
CA SER A 7 22.57 3.94 -17.41
C SER A 7 21.28 4.36 -18.14
N ALA A 8 21.02 3.82 -19.33
CA ALA A 8 19.86 4.20 -20.15
C ALA A 8 18.50 3.79 -19.55
N VAL A 9 18.46 2.77 -18.69
CA VAL A 9 17.22 2.35 -17.99
C VAL A 9 16.81 3.38 -16.93
N ARG A 10 17.70 4.28 -16.51
CA ARG A 10 17.41 5.31 -15.50
C ARG A 10 16.81 6.60 -16.08
N GLU A 11 17.06 6.90 -17.35
CA GLU A 11 16.68 8.18 -17.96
C GLU A 11 15.24 8.23 -18.50
N THR A 12 14.60 7.08 -18.72
CA THR A 12 13.18 7.03 -19.13
C THR A 12 12.23 6.61 -18.02
N ASP A 13 12.69 6.46 -16.78
CA ASP A 13 11.80 6.45 -15.61
C ASP A 13 11.44 7.92 -15.32
N VAL A 14 10.70 8.54 -16.25
CA VAL A 14 9.71 9.54 -15.86
C VAL A 14 8.77 8.75 -14.97
N ARG A 15 9.12 8.67 -13.68
CA ARG A 15 8.24 8.24 -12.62
C ARG A 15 7.11 9.23 -12.72
N VAL A 16 6.12 8.92 -13.55
CA VAL A 16 4.75 9.37 -13.35
C VAL A 16 4.60 9.17 -11.85
N PRO A 17 4.45 10.25 -11.06
CA PRO A 17 4.24 10.10 -9.64
C PRO A 17 3.15 9.05 -9.59
N ARG A 18 3.44 7.87 -9.01
CA ARG A 18 2.41 6.86 -8.85
C ARG A 18 1.50 7.54 -7.85
N LEU A 19 0.58 8.37 -8.37
CA LEU A 19 -0.49 9.02 -7.63
C LEU A 19 -0.97 7.90 -6.75
N ASP A 20 -0.97 8.17 -5.46
CA ASP A 20 -1.14 7.18 -4.42
C ASP A 20 -2.48 6.46 -4.62
N ARG A 21 -2.52 5.50 -5.55
CA ARG A 21 -3.72 4.84 -6.02
C ARG A 21 -4.02 3.78 -4.99
N ARG A 22 -4.65 4.26 -3.91
CA ARG A 22 -5.28 3.43 -2.91
C ARG A 22 -6.17 2.42 -3.62
N LYS A 23 -6.03 1.16 -3.26
CA LYS A 23 -6.89 0.10 -3.79
C LYS A 23 -8.29 0.25 -3.19
N PRO A 24 -9.36 -0.05 -3.94
CA PRO A 24 -10.74 0.16 -3.49
C PRO A 24 -11.12 -0.66 -2.25
N TRP A 25 -10.43 -1.79 -2.02
CA TRP A 25 -10.64 -2.63 -0.85
C TRP A 25 -9.91 -2.15 0.41
N ILE A 26 -8.98 -1.20 0.30
CA ILE A 26 -8.29 -0.64 1.47
C ILE A 26 -9.23 0.36 2.13
N SER A 27 -9.47 0.22 3.43
CA SER A 27 -10.30 1.14 4.22
C SER A 27 -9.61 2.49 4.47
N ASP A 28 -10.38 3.51 4.86
CA ASP A 28 -9.83 4.85 5.15
C ASP A 28 -8.84 4.75 6.32
N ALA A 29 -9.19 3.98 7.35
CA ALA A 29 -8.35 3.76 8.51
C ALA A 29 -6.98 3.15 8.13
N THR A 30 -6.95 2.08 7.34
CA THR A 30 -5.71 1.47 6.87
C THR A 30 -4.90 2.44 6.02
N TRP A 31 -5.59 3.25 5.20
CA TRP A 31 -4.94 4.26 4.36
C TRP A 31 -4.25 5.35 5.17
N GLU A 32 -4.85 5.81 6.28
CA GLU A 32 -4.21 6.75 7.20
C GLU A 32 -2.92 6.18 7.80
N VAL A 33 -2.90 4.89 8.17
CA VAL A 33 -1.69 4.24 8.70
C VAL A 33 -0.59 4.18 7.63
N ILE A 34 -0.96 3.88 6.38
CA ILE A 34 -0.02 3.90 5.25
C ILE A 34 0.57 5.30 5.07
N LYS A 35 -0.25 6.36 5.14
CA LYS A 35 0.21 7.75 5.06
C LYS A 35 1.17 8.10 6.20
N LYS A 36 0.86 7.73 7.45
CA LYS A 36 1.76 7.94 8.61
C LYS A 36 3.12 7.28 8.41
N ARG A 37 3.15 6.04 7.90
CA ARG A 37 4.42 5.35 7.61
C ARG A 37 5.21 6.00 6.47
N LYS A 38 4.52 6.47 5.42
CA LYS A 38 5.15 7.21 4.32
C LYS A 38 5.73 8.53 4.83
N TYR A 39 5.02 9.24 5.70
CA TYR A 39 5.50 10.47 6.31
C TYR A 39 6.82 10.26 7.05
N ILE A 40 6.93 9.23 7.90
CA ILE A 40 8.19 8.90 8.56
C ILE A 40 9.30 8.63 7.53
N LYS A 41 9.00 7.88 6.46
CA LYS A 41 9.98 7.63 5.40
C LYS A 41 10.45 8.92 4.70
N THR A 42 9.58 9.93 4.58
CA THR A 42 9.94 11.23 3.98
C THR A 42 10.75 12.14 4.89
N GLN A 43 10.72 11.92 6.20
CA GLN A 43 11.45 12.72 7.20
C GLN A 43 12.84 12.14 7.52
N ASP A 44 13.31 11.18 6.71
CA ASP A 44 14.43 10.28 6.98
C ASP A 44 14.24 9.39 8.22
N LEU A 45 14.72 8.15 8.13
CA LEU A 45 14.57 7.17 9.20
C LEU A 45 15.62 7.43 10.28
N THR A 46 15.20 7.96 11.43
CA THR A 46 16.04 8.21 12.59
C THR A 46 15.88 7.09 13.62
N ARG A 47 16.75 7.04 14.63
CA ARG A 47 16.63 6.08 15.74
C ARG A 47 15.29 6.24 16.47
N ASP A 48 14.83 7.47 16.64
CA ASP A 48 13.62 7.81 17.41
C ASP A 48 12.33 7.45 16.67
N ASN A 49 12.33 7.49 15.33
CA ASN A 49 11.14 7.18 14.52
C ASN A 49 11.15 5.76 13.93
N SER A 50 12.26 5.02 14.05
CA SER A 50 12.42 3.66 13.53
C SER A 50 11.46 2.67 14.17
N GLU A 51 11.21 2.78 15.47
CA GLU A 51 10.24 1.93 16.16
C GLU A 51 8.83 2.14 15.62
N ALA A 52 8.34 3.39 15.60
CA ALA A 52 7.04 3.74 15.03
C ALA A 52 6.90 3.32 13.57
N TYR A 53 7.96 3.46 12.76
CA TYR A 53 7.98 3.01 11.37
C TYR A 53 7.74 1.49 11.23
N ASN A 54 8.37 0.71 12.11
CA ASN A 54 8.25 -0.74 12.14
C ASN A 54 6.87 -1.17 12.67
N GLU A 55 6.36 -0.50 13.69
CA GLU A 55 5.01 -0.72 14.22
C GLU A 55 3.93 -0.47 13.16
N TYR A 56 4.01 0.66 12.44
CA TYR A 56 3.10 0.90 11.32
C TYR A 56 3.25 -0.16 10.23
N GLY A 57 4.46 -0.67 9.99
CA GLY A 57 4.68 -1.79 9.07
C GLY A 57 3.92 -3.06 9.47
N LYS A 58 3.93 -3.41 10.76
CA LYS A 58 3.19 -4.55 11.31
C LYS A 58 1.67 -4.30 11.24
N LEU A 59 1.23 -3.10 11.62
CA LEU A 59 -0.18 -2.72 11.62
C LEU A 59 -0.78 -2.74 10.20
N ILE A 60 -0.08 -2.16 9.21
CA ILE A 60 -0.52 -2.17 7.81
C ILE A 60 -0.73 -3.58 7.30
N LYS A 61 0.17 -4.53 7.63
CA LYS A 61 0.02 -5.94 7.21
C LYS A 61 -1.26 -6.56 7.78
N LYS A 62 -1.53 -6.32 9.07
CA LYS A 62 -2.72 -6.83 9.76
C LYS A 62 -4.00 -6.24 9.16
N GLU A 63 -4.07 -4.92 9.04
CA GLU A 63 -5.28 -4.23 8.57
C GLU A 63 -5.54 -4.49 7.08
N CYS A 64 -4.51 -4.52 6.22
CA CYS A 64 -4.68 -4.92 4.82
C CYS A 64 -5.25 -6.33 4.66
N ARG A 65 -4.86 -7.28 5.52
CA ARG A 65 -5.43 -8.64 5.49
C ARG A 65 -6.92 -8.59 5.84
N ARG A 66 -7.28 -7.87 6.90
CA ARG A 66 -8.67 -7.70 7.37
C ARG A 66 -9.54 -7.03 6.30
N ASP A 67 -9.05 -5.94 5.73
CA ASP A 67 -9.72 -5.16 4.69
C ASP A 67 -9.98 -6.00 3.43
N LYS A 68 -8.96 -6.75 2.98
CA LYS A 68 -9.09 -7.64 1.82
C LYS A 68 -10.09 -8.77 2.08
N GLU A 69 -10.06 -9.37 3.27
CA GLU A 69 -11.01 -10.42 3.66
C GLU A 69 -12.44 -9.88 3.72
N SER A 70 -12.65 -8.71 4.33
CA SER A 70 -13.96 -8.04 4.37
C SER A 70 -14.49 -7.75 2.96
N TYR A 71 -13.65 -7.21 2.08
CA TYR A 71 -14.01 -6.93 0.70
C TYR A 71 -14.41 -8.19 -0.07
N LEU A 72 -13.65 -9.29 0.05
CA LEU A 72 -13.99 -10.56 -0.58
C LEU A 72 -15.29 -11.14 -0.03
N ASN A 73 -15.48 -11.09 1.29
CA ASN A 73 -16.70 -11.57 1.94
C ASN A 73 -17.94 -10.78 1.49
N ASN A 74 -17.82 -9.47 1.30
CA ASN A 74 -18.91 -8.64 0.79
C ASN A 74 -19.27 -9.01 -0.65
N ILE A 75 -18.28 -9.13 -1.55
CA ILE A 75 -18.52 -9.59 -2.94
C ILE A 75 -19.20 -10.96 -2.97
N CYS A 76 -18.74 -11.89 -2.12
CA CYS A 76 -19.32 -13.23 -2.05
C CYS A 76 -20.74 -13.24 -1.48
N ARG A 77 -21.05 -12.36 -0.52
CA ARG A 77 -22.42 -12.19 -0.01
C ARG A 77 -23.35 -11.62 -1.08
N ASP A 78 -22.91 -10.59 -1.79
CA ASP A 78 -23.69 -9.96 -2.86
C ASP A 78 -24.03 -10.97 -3.96
N ARG A 79 -23.09 -11.87 -4.30
CA ARG A 79 -23.34 -12.93 -5.29
C ARG A 79 -24.39 -13.96 -4.88
N LYS A 80 -24.55 -14.26 -3.57
CA LYS A 80 -25.55 -15.23 -3.09
C LYS A 80 -26.98 -14.69 -3.21
N THR A 81 -27.16 -13.37 -3.10
CA THR A 81 -28.47 -12.73 -3.26
C THR A 81 -28.97 -12.67 -4.71
N PHE A 82 -28.09 -12.76 -5.71
CA PHE A 82 -28.48 -12.76 -7.13
C PHE A 82 -28.93 -14.12 -7.68
N GLN A 83 -28.66 -15.24 -6.98
CA GLN A 83 -29.06 -16.58 -7.42
C GLN A 83 -30.43 -17.03 -6.86
N GLN A 84 -31.16 -16.16 -6.16
CA GLN A 84 -32.49 -16.46 -5.61
C GLN A 84 -33.65 -15.64 -6.23
N LYS A 85 -33.45 -15.11 -7.44
CA LYS A 85 -34.54 -14.54 -8.26
C LYS A 85 -34.68 -15.36 -9.54
#